data_AF-A0A3N5YWC1-F1
#
_entry.id   AF-A0A3N5YWC1-F1
#
_cell.length_a   1.000
_cell.length_b   1.000
_cell.length_c   1.000
_cell.angle_alpha   90.00
_cell.angle_beta   90.00
_cell.angle_gamma   90.00
#
_symmetry.space_group_name_H-M   'P 1'
#
loop_
_entity.id
_entity.type
_entity.pdbx_description
1 polymer ?
#
loop_
_entity_poly.entity_id
_entity_poly.type
_entity_poly.pdbx_seq_one_letter_code
_entity_poly.pdbx_strand_id
1 'polypeptide(L)'
;MEPKIGVYICHCGSNIAGTVDVEKVAEYAGTLPSVVVSRDYKFMCSDPGQDLIKKDIKELGVNRVVVASCSPQMHEPTFRRAVQDGG
;
A
#
# COMPACT_ATOMS: atom_id res chain seq x y z
N MET A 1 10.62 -18.15 -3.09
CA MET A 1 11.13 -16.88 -2.53
C MET A 1 10.27 -16.54 -1.34
N GLU A 2 10.87 -16.23 -0.19
CA GLU A 2 10.12 -15.87 1.03
C GLU A 2 9.28 -14.60 0.80
N PRO A 3 8.09 -14.49 1.41
CA PRO A 3 7.27 -13.28 1.30
C PRO A 3 7.98 -12.05 1.88
N LYS A 4 8.01 -10.98 1.09
CA LYS A 4 8.39 -9.62 1.49
C LYS A 4 7.23 -8.70 1.13
N ILE A 5 6.42 -8.39 2.14
CA ILE A 5 5.12 -7.74 1.97
C ILE A 5 5.26 -6.24 2.19
N GLY A 6 4.76 -5.45 1.25
CA GLY A 6 4.51 -4.02 1.43
C GLY A 6 3.03 -3.78 1.69
N VAL A 7 2.70 -3.12 2.80
CA VAL A 7 1.31 -2.81 3.20
C VAL A 7 1.06 -1.30 3.12
N TYR A 8 0.11 -0.89 2.30
CA TYR A 8 -0.18 0.53 2.05
C TYR A 8 -1.62 0.87 2.44
N ILE A 9 -1.78 1.79 3.38
CA ILE A 9 -3.06 2.20 3.95
C ILE A 9 -3.47 3.55 3.35
N CYS A 10 -4.63 3.61 2.72
CA CYS A 10 -5.12 4.83 2.10
C CYS A 10 -5.98 5.63 3.09
N HIS A 11 -5.75 6.94 3.18
CA HIS A 11 -6.65 7.83 3.94
C HIS A 11 -7.96 8.09 3.18
N CYS A 12 -7.88 8.06 1.84
CA CYS A 12 -8.95 8.46 0.92
C CYS A 12 -9.52 9.84 1.28
N GLY A 13 -8.63 10.80 1.52
CA GLY A 13 -8.99 12.09 2.11
C GLY A 13 -9.51 11.89 3.54
N SER A 14 -10.79 12.18 3.77
CA SER A 14 -11.47 11.91 5.05
C SER A 14 -12.40 10.70 5.00
N ASN A 15 -12.56 10.03 3.86
CA ASN A 15 -13.52 8.91 3.74
C ASN A 15 -13.13 7.72 4.61
N ILE A 16 -11.83 7.41 4.70
CA ILE A 16 -11.32 6.34 5.59
C ILE A 16 -10.74 6.97 6.85
N ALA A 17 -9.82 7.93 6.71
CA ALA A 17 -9.14 8.55 7.86
C ALA A 17 -10.05 9.38 8.77
N GLY A 18 -11.26 9.75 8.33
CA GLY A 18 -12.24 10.42 9.18
C GLY A 18 -12.91 9.49 10.20
N THR A 19 -12.75 8.17 10.07
CA THR A 19 -13.32 7.16 10.98
C THR A 19 -12.29 6.16 11.49
N VAL A 20 -11.37 5.74 10.63
CA VAL A 20 -10.31 4.76 10.94
C VAL A 20 -9.01 5.49 11.24
N ASP A 21 -8.37 5.13 12.34
CA ASP A 21 -7.00 5.57 12.67
C ASP A 21 -5.99 4.84 11.76
N VAL A 22 -5.77 5.42 10.59
CA VAL A 22 -4.92 4.85 9.53
C VAL A 22 -3.45 4.75 9.91
N GLU A 23 -2.95 5.68 10.73
CA GLU A 23 -1.57 5.69 11.23
C GLU A 23 -1.37 4.48 12.15
N LYS A 24 -2.28 4.27 13.11
CA LYS A 24 -2.25 3.10 13.99
C LYS A 24 -2.39 1.77 13.23
N VAL A 25 -3.16 1.73 12.15
CA VAL A 25 -3.25 0.54 11.29
C VAL A 25 -1.92 0.28 10.58
N ALA A 26 -1.24 1.31 10.08
CA ALA A 26 0.08 1.18 9.47
C ALA A 26 1.13 0.70 10.48
N GLU A 27 1.16 1.27 11.69
CA GLU A 27 2.04 0.82 12.77
C GLU A 27 1.82 -0.65 13.10
N TYR A 28 0.56 -1.06 13.30
CA TYR A 28 0.21 -2.45 13.57
C TYR A 28 0.63 -3.37 12.42
N ALA A 29 0.32 -3.01 11.18
CA ALA A 29 0.67 -3.82 10.01
C ALA A 29 2.18 -4.03 9.88
N GLY A 30 2.99 -3.02 10.24
CA GLY A 30 4.45 -3.12 10.30
C GLY A 30 4.98 -4.16 11.30
N THR A 31 4.19 -4.58 12.29
CA THR A 31 4.57 -5.63 13.25
C THR A 31 4.31 -7.05 12.75
N LEU A 32 3.58 -7.21 11.65
CA LEU A 32 3.17 -8.52 11.17
C LEU A 32 4.33 -9.28 10.49
N PRO A 33 4.35 -10.62 10.57
CA PRO A 33 5.37 -11.43 9.90
C PRO A 33 5.45 -11.12 8.40
N SER A 34 6.67 -11.12 7.87
CA SER A 34 6.98 -10.88 6.45
C SER A 34 6.67 -9.48 5.93
N VAL A 35 6.10 -8.56 6.73
CA VAL A 35 5.94 -7.16 6.34
C VAL A 35 7.28 -6.45 6.45
N VAL A 36 7.82 -5.99 5.31
CA VAL A 36 9.10 -5.28 5.25
C VAL A 36 8.94 -3.77 5.17
N VAL A 37 7.74 -3.32 4.81
CA VAL A 37 7.36 -1.89 4.78
C VAL A 37 5.86 -1.76 5.01
N SER A 38 5.48 -0.81 5.88
CA SER A 38 4.10 -0.38 6.02
C SER A 38 4.03 1.15 6.00
N ARG A 39 3.10 1.70 5.23
CA ARG A 39 2.93 3.14 5.05
C ARG A 39 1.47 3.48 4.97
N ASP A 40 1.10 4.63 5.49
CA ASP A 40 -0.14 5.31 5.17
C ASP A 40 0.11 6.48 4.21
N TYR A 41 -0.87 6.79 3.34
CA TYR A 41 -0.80 7.94 2.45
C TYR A 41 -2.19 8.45 2.06
N LYS A 42 -2.28 9.76 1.76
CA LYS A 42 -3.55 10.44 1.51
C LYS A 42 -4.39 9.81 0.39
N PHE A 43 -3.74 9.51 -0.74
CA PHE A 43 -4.41 8.93 -1.92
C PHE A 43 -3.51 7.90 -2.59
N MET A 44 -3.61 6.63 -2.18
CA MET A 44 -2.77 5.56 -2.73
C MET A 44 -2.96 5.35 -4.24
N CYS A 45 -4.13 5.66 -4.80
CA CYS A 45 -4.38 5.53 -6.25
C CYS A 45 -3.81 6.69 -7.09
N SER A 46 -3.38 7.79 -6.47
CA SER A 46 -2.74 8.90 -7.19
C SER A 46 -1.35 8.53 -7.68
N ASP A 47 -0.79 9.27 -8.65
CA ASP A 47 0.55 8.98 -9.18
C ASP A 47 1.62 8.94 -8.07
N PRO A 48 1.68 9.89 -7.11
CA PRO A 48 2.60 9.79 -5.98
C PRO A 48 2.38 8.54 -5.11
N GLY A 49 1.12 8.13 -4.91
CA GLY A 49 0.78 6.93 -4.15
C GLY A 49 1.27 5.65 -4.85
N GLN A 50 1.10 5.58 -6.17
CA GLN A 50 1.60 4.47 -6.98
C GLN A 50 3.14 4.46 -7.04
N ASP A 51 3.78 5.64 -7.07
CA ASP A 51 5.24 5.77 -7.04
C ASP A 51 5.86 5.24 -5.74
N LEU A 52 5.18 5.40 -4.59
CA LEU A 52 5.61 4.77 -3.34
C LEU A 52 5.69 3.25 -3.48
N ILE A 53 4.66 2.61 -4.04
CA ILE A 53 4.62 1.16 -4.25
C ILE A 53 5.77 0.73 -5.17
N LYS A 54 5.92 1.39 -6.31
CA LYS A 54 6.97 1.08 -7.31
C LYS A 54 8.38 1.24 -6.73
N LYS A 55 8.59 2.28 -5.93
CA LYS A 55 9.86 2.56 -5.27
C LYS A 55 10.20 1.47 -4.26
N ASP A 56 9.26 1.11 -3.39
CA ASP A 56 9.47 0.10 -2.36
C ASP A 56 9.68 -1.31 -2.95
N ILE A 57 9.03 -1.64 -4.08
CA ILE A 57 9.33 -2.86 -4.85
C ILE A 57 10.81 -2.91 -5.23
N LYS A 58 11.34 -1.81 -5.79
CA LYS A 58 12.73 -1.75 -6.27
C LYS A 58 13.75 -1.67 -5.14
N GLU A 59 13.50 -0.85 -4.12
CA GLU A 59 14.47 -0.53 -3.08
C GLU A 59 14.50 -1.59 -1.96
N LEU A 60 13.34 -2.16 -1.61
CA LEU A 60 13.22 -3.09 -0.48
C LEU A 60 13.04 -4.54 -0.94
N GLY A 61 12.87 -4.75 -2.25
CA GLY A 61 12.59 -6.07 -2.83
C GLY A 61 11.22 -6.59 -2.41
N VAL A 62 10.23 -5.71 -2.27
CA VAL A 62 8.84 -6.12 -2.00
C VAL A 62 8.36 -7.01 -3.13
N ASN A 63 7.90 -8.22 -2.78
CA ASN A 63 7.43 -9.22 -3.74
C ASN A 63 5.96 -9.58 -3.53
N ARG A 64 5.27 -8.98 -2.56
CA ARG A 64 3.83 -9.06 -2.31
C ARG A 64 3.33 -7.68 -1.89
N VAL A 65 2.20 -7.24 -2.42
CA VAL A 65 1.62 -5.92 -2.11
C VAL A 65 0.22 -6.09 -1.56
N VAL A 66 -0.07 -5.40 -0.46
CA VAL A 66 -1.40 -5.27 0.14
C VAL A 66 -1.76 -3.80 0.17
N VAL A 67 -2.92 -3.44 -0.35
CA VAL A 67 -3.43 -2.06 -0.33
C VAL A 67 -4.75 -2.04 0.43
N ALA A 68 -4.75 -1.47 1.63
CA ALA A 68 -5.95 -1.24 2.43
C ALA A 68 -6.59 0.09 2.03
N SER A 69 -7.57 0.05 1.14
CA SER A 69 -8.16 1.23 0.50
C SER A 69 -9.63 0.97 0.13
N CYS A 70 -10.08 1.49 -1.01
CA CYS A 70 -11.41 1.29 -1.57
C CYS A 70 -11.63 -0.12 -2.19
N SER A 71 -12.82 -0.33 -2.77
CA SER A 71 -13.20 -1.59 -3.40
C SER A 71 -12.25 -2.00 -4.54
N PRO A 72 -11.88 -3.29 -4.65
CA PRO A 72 -11.11 -3.79 -5.78
C PRO A 72 -11.83 -3.58 -7.13
N GLN A 73 -13.16 -3.53 -7.14
CA GLN A 73 -13.94 -3.25 -8.35
C GLN A 73 -13.60 -1.90 -8.99
N MET A 74 -13.02 -0.96 -8.22
CA MET A 74 -12.69 0.37 -8.70
C MET A 74 -11.21 0.51 -9.09
N HIS A 75 -10.29 0.05 -8.24
CA HIS A 75 -8.85 0.34 -8.40
C HIS A 75 -7.94 -0.89 -8.48
N GLU A 76 -8.48 -2.11 -8.51
CA GLU A 76 -7.65 -3.31 -8.72
C GLU A 76 -6.82 -3.21 -10.01
N PRO A 77 -7.36 -2.79 -11.18
CA PRO A 77 -6.54 -2.64 -12.39
C PRO A 77 -5.43 -1.60 -12.23
N THR A 78 -5.70 -0.50 -11.52
CA THR A 78 -4.71 0.56 -11.24
C THR A 78 -3.55 0.02 -10.43
N PHE A 79 -3.81 -0.66 -9.31
CA PHE A 79 -2.75 -1.20 -8.47
C PHE A 79 -2.01 -2.37 -9.12
N ARG A 80 -2.70 -3.20 -9.93
CA ARG A 80 -2.05 -4.24 -10.74
C ARG A 80 -1.05 -3.65 -11.73
N ARG A 81 -1.42 -2.56 -12.40
CA ARG A 81 -0.52 -1.84 -13.29
C ARG A 81 0.65 -1.22 -12.53
N ALA A 82 0.40 -0.58 -11.38
CA ALA A 82 1.45 0.01 -10.56
C ALA A 82 2.50 -1.03 -10.11
N VAL A 83 2.08 -2.21 -9.64
CA VAL A 83 3.03 -3.27 -9.27
C VAL A 83 3.76 -3.83 -10.48
N GLN A 84 3.09 -3.98 -11.63
CA GLN A 84 3.72 -4.40 -12.88
C GLN A 84 4.78 -3.41 -13.37
N ASP A 85 4.51 -2.11 -13.28
CA ASP A 85 5.45 -1.04 -13.62
C ASP A 85 6.61 -0.93 -12.60
N GLY A 86 6.42 -1.50 -11.41
CA GLY A 86 7.43 -1.61 -10.35
C GLY A 86 8.53 -2.64 -10.66
N GLY A 87 8.25 -3.61 -11.52
CA GLY A 87 9.13 -4.75 -11.82
C GLY A 87 8.78 -6.00 -11.01
#